data_AF-A0A7W6HSR6-F1
#
_entry.id   AF-A0A7W6HSR6-F1
#
_cell.length_a   1.000
_cell.length_b   1.000
_cell.length_c   1.000
_cell.angle_alpha   90.00
_cell.angle_beta   90.00
_cell.angle_gamma   90.00
#
_symmetry.space_group_name_H-M   'P 1'
#
loop_
_entity.id
_entity.type
_entity.pdbx_description
1 polymer ?
#
loop_
_entity_poly.entity_id
_entity_poly.type
_entity_poly.pdbx_seq_one_letter_code
_entity_poly.pdbx_strand_id
1 'polypeptide(L)'
;MGQITNNEFLTSVLYAEAWKKVSDESLSMEMIDKFQDKLDWETLSQNRNILWTATGIAKFAGKINWSDFSQCCNANILTDENLNKFKEKWNWKNLSARDEIYNNWKLLDKFVDMMDWADIIDNWDIEHAEEFVERYQQYIPLNKLQTSRLWDKLVENKAEQLLKETIYSI
;
A
#
# COMPACT_ATOMS: atom_id res chain seq x y z
N MET A 1 17.32 -11.38 47.22
CA MET A 1 17.31 -11.77 45.78
C MET A 1 16.27 -10.99 44.94
N GLY A 2 15.77 -9.82 45.38
CA GLY A 2 14.66 -9.13 44.69
C GLY A 2 14.99 -7.86 43.90
N GLN A 3 16.27 -7.48 43.77
CA GLN A 3 16.69 -6.25 43.05
C GLN A 3 17.40 -6.52 41.71
N ILE A 4 18.03 -7.69 41.54
CA ILE A 4 18.76 -8.03 40.31
C ILE A 4 17.79 -8.32 39.16
N THR A 5 16.65 -8.97 39.45
CA THR A 5 15.62 -9.33 38.45
C THR A 5 14.89 -8.12 37.85
N ASN A 6 14.66 -7.06 38.64
CA ASN A 6 14.02 -5.85 38.14
C ASN A 6 14.94 -5.04 37.20
N ASN A 7 16.25 -5.02 37.47
CA ASN A 7 17.19 -4.27 36.63
C ASN A 7 17.43 -4.97 35.28
N GLU A 8 17.57 -6.30 35.29
CA GLU A 8 17.70 -7.09 34.05
C GLU A 8 16.44 -7.02 33.20
N PHE A 9 15.25 -7.11 33.83
CA PHE A 9 13.98 -6.94 33.13
C PHE A 9 13.89 -5.56 32.46
N LEU A 10 14.09 -4.48 33.22
CA LEU A 10 14.05 -3.12 32.68
C LEU A 10 15.08 -2.92 31.55
N THR A 11 16.28 -3.46 31.70
CA THR A 11 17.32 -3.39 30.66
C THR A 11 16.89 -4.11 29.39
N SER A 12 16.28 -5.28 29.50
CA SER A 12 15.79 -6.05 28.35
C SER A 12 14.65 -5.33 27.62
N VAL A 13 13.72 -4.73 28.36
CA VAL A 13 12.59 -3.96 27.80
C VAL A 13 13.12 -2.71 27.08
N LEU A 14 14.01 -1.94 27.73
CA LEU A 14 14.65 -0.78 27.12
C LEU A 14 15.42 -1.14 25.86
N TYR A 15 16.10 -2.30 25.86
CA TYR A 15 16.83 -2.78 24.68
C TYR A 15 15.89 -3.10 23.51
N ALA A 16 14.76 -3.78 23.76
CA ALA A 16 13.77 -4.07 22.74
C ALA A 16 13.13 -2.78 22.19
N GLU A 17 12.75 -1.84 23.06
CA GLU A 17 12.21 -0.55 22.65
C GLU A 17 13.20 0.28 21.83
N ALA A 18 14.50 0.23 22.19
CA ALA A 18 15.54 0.90 21.43
C ALA A 18 15.66 0.33 20.01
N TRP A 19 15.61 -1.00 19.83
CA TRP A 19 15.65 -1.62 18.50
C TRP A 19 14.40 -1.34 17.69
N LYS A 20 13.23 -1.24 18.32
CA LYS A 20 12.01 -0.78 17.66
C LYS A 20 12.20 0.63 17.09
N LYS A 21 12.74 1.56 17.89
CA LYS A 21 13.06 2.92 17.41
C LYS A 21 14.07 2.92 16.27
N VAL A 22 15.14 2.13 16.37
CA VAL A 22 16.14 2.01 15.29
C VAL A 22 15.50 1.48 14.00
N SER A 23 14.50 0.60 14.09
CA SER A 23 13.81 0.03 12.93
C SER A 23 12.87 1.03 12.23
N ASP A 24 12.52 2.14 12.90
CA ASP A 24 11.71 3.23 12.34
C ASP A 24 12.57 4.31 11.63
N GLU A 25 13.89 4.26 11.80
CA GLU A 25 14.83 5.20 11.17
C GLU A 25 15.03 4.92 9.66
N SER A 26 15.65 5.86 8.95
CA SER A 26 16.05 5.63 7.55
C SER A 26 17.32 4.75 7.49
N LEU A 27 17.12 3.44 7.39
CA LEU A 27 18.19 2.46 7.32
C LEU A 27 18.59 2.13 5.87
N SER A 28 19.89 1.99 5.62
CA SER A 28 20.40 1.45 4.36
C SER A 28 20.25 -0.07 4.29
N MET A 29 20.25 -0.64 3.08
CA MET A 29 20.22 -2.10 2.91
C MET A 29 21.39 -2.82 3.60
N GLU A 30 22.56 -2.18 3.70
CA GLU A 30 23.72 -2.72 4.43
C GLU A 30 23.46 -2.75 5.95
N MET A 31 22.86 -1.68 6.50
CA MET A 31 22.49 -1.64 7.92
C MET A 31 21.43 -2.69 8.25
N ILE A 32 20.42 -2.83 7.38
CA ILE A 32 19.39 -3.86 7.53
C ILE A 32 20.03 -5.25 7.55
N ASP A 33 20.94 -5.53 6.63
CA ASP A 33 21.62 -6.83 6.58
C ASP A 33 22.47 -7.10 7.83
N LYS A 34 23.21 -6.09 8.29
CA LYS A 34 24.08 -6.18 9.47
C LYS A 34 23.30 -6.41 10.76
N PHE A 35 22.10 -5.86 10.88
CA PHE A 35 21.30 -5.87 12.12
C PHE A 35 20.00 -6.68 12.01
N GLN A 36 19.83 -7.47 10.94
CA GLN A 36 18.58 -8.16 10.60
C GLN A 36 17.97 -9.05 11.69
N ASP A 37 18.74 -9.50 12.67
CA ASP A 37 18.25 -10.37 13.77
C ASP A 37 17.86 -9.57 15.03
N LYS A 38 18.11 -8.26 15.03
CA LYS A 38 17.78 -7.34 16.11
C LYS A 38 16.68 -6.36 15.74
N LEU A 39 16.50 -6.10 14.45
CA LEU A 39 15.47 -5.20 13.95
C LEU A 39 14.07 -5.75 14.24
N ASP A 40 13.17 -4.84 14.55
CA ASP A 40 11.74 -5.11 14.66
C ASP A 40 11.12 -5.06 13.26
N TRP A 41 10.83 -6.24 12.71
CA TRP A 41 10.40 -6.36 11.31
C TRP A 41 8.98 -5.87 11.06
N GLU A 42 8.12 -5.82 12.09
CA GLU A 42 6.81 -5.19 11.98
C GLU A 42 6.97 -3.68 11.72
N THR A 43 7.76 -2.98 12.55
CA THR A 43 8.07 -1.56 12.35
C THR A 43 8.79 -1.32 11.02
N LEU A 44 9.79 -2.15 10.69
CA LEU A 44 10.57 -2.01 9.46
C LEU A 44 9.71 -2.19 8.19
N SER A 45 8.69 -3.05 8.22
CA SER A 45 7.82 -3.32 7.06
C SER A 45 6.87 -2.17 6.76
N GLN A 46 6.53 -1.37 7.77
CA GLN A 46 5.72 -0.16 7.63
C GLN A 46 6.55 1.08 7.28
N ASN A 47 7.88 0.99 7.42
CA ASN A 47 8.79 2.13 7.30
C ASN A 47 8.96 2.58 5.83
N ARG A 48 8.37 3.74 5.51
CA ARG A 48 8.40 4.35 4.17
C ARG A 48 9.71 5.05 3.84
N ASN A 49 10.62 5.20 4.80
CA ASN A 49 11.91 5.88 4.65
C ASN A 49 13.04 4.94 4.20
N ILE A 50 12.74 3.65 4.00
CA ILE A 50 13.70 2.65 3.55
C ILE A 50 13.62 2.52 2.04
N LEU A 51 14.72 2.82 1.36
CA LEU A 51 14.85 2.56 -0.07
C LEU A 51 15.14 1.08 -0.32
N TRP A 52 14.07 0.29 -0.35
CA TRP A 52 14.15 -1.14 -0.65
C TRP A 52 14.71 -1.39 -2.06
N THR A 53 15.43 -2.49 -2.20
CA THR A 53 15.85 -3.02 -3.50
C THR A 53 15.21 -4.38 -3.74
N ALA A 54 15.03 -4.78 -5.00
CA ALA A 54 14.47 -6.10 -5.33
C ALA A 54 15.31 -7.26 -4.75
N THR A 55 16.63 -7.09 -4.64
CA THR A 55 17.52 -8.04 -3.99
C THR A 55 17.35 -8.06 -2.47
N GLY A 56 17.17 -6.89 -1.86
CA GLY A 56 16.85 -6.75 -0.44
C GLY A 56 15.54 -7.42 -0.06
N ILE A 57 14.48 -7.14 -0.81
CA ILE A 57 13.16 -7.76 -0.62
C ILE A 57 13.27 -9.27 -0.75
N ALA A 58 13.97 -9.78 -1.78
CA ALA A 58 14.15 -11.22 -1.96
C ALA A 58 14.90 -11.86 -0.79
N LYS A 59 15.97 -11.22 -0.31
CA LYS A 59 16.78 -11.72 0.80
C LYS A 59 16.00 -11.79 2.11
N PHE A 60 15.13 -10.81 2.36
CA PHE A 60 14.40 -10.69 3.62
C PHE A 60 12.91 -11.05 3.50
N ALA A 61 12.50 -11.70 2.41
CA ALA A 61 11.10 -12.02 2.12
C ALA A 61 10.41 -12.89 3.20
N GLY A 62 11.18 -13.62 4.00
CA GLY A 62 10.68 -14.42 5.13
C GLY A 62 10.52 -13.65 6.44
N LYS A 63 11.08 -12.42 6.52
CA LYS A 63 11.01 -11.55 7.71
C LYS A 63 10.05 -10.37 7.50
N ILE A 64 9.86 -9.92 6.26
CA ILE A 64 8.92 -8.83 5.91
C ILE A 64 7.48 -9.23 6.25
N ASN A 65 6.77 -8.37 6.98
CA ASN A 65 5.33 -8.42 7.08
C ASN A 65 4.73 -7.88 5.78
N TRP A 66 4.28 -8.79 4.92
CA TRP A 66 3.81 -8.43 3.58
C TRP A 66 2.50 -7.65 3.57
N SER A 67 1.65 -7.77 4.60
CA SER A 67 0.45 -6.96 4.69
C SER A 67 0.83 -5.48 4.79
N ASP A 68 1.65 -5.16 5.76
CA ASP A 68 2.15 -3.82 6.05
C ASP A 68 3.01 -3.28 4.90
N PHE A 69 3.92 -4.13 4.39
CA PHE A 69 4.79 -3.76 3.30
C PHE A 69 4.03 -3.46 2.00
N SER A 70 2.96 -4.20 1.70
CA SER A 70 2.10 -3.89 0.55
C SER A 70 1.52 -2.48 0.64
N GLN A 71 1.09 -2.07 1.83
CA GLN A 71 0.49 -0.77 2.08
C GLN A 71 1.51 0.38 2.07
N CYS A 72 2.75 0.12 2.51
CA CYS A 72 3.72 1.18 2.83
C CYS A 72 4.96 1.22 1.93
N CYS A 73 5.27 0.19 1.15
CA CYS A 73 6.49 0.19 0.35
C CYS A 73 6.52 1.34 -0.65
N ASN A 74 7.70 1.83 -1.00
CA ASN A 74 7.83 2.95 -1.94
C ASN A 74 7.32 2.58 -3.34
N ALA A 75 6.76 3.57 -4.05
CA ALA A 75 6.21 3.41 -5.40
C ALA A 75 7.18 2.76 -6.40
N ASN A 76 8.50 3.01 -6.27
CA ASN A 76 9.53 2.41 -7.12
C ASN A 76 9.65 0.88 -6.98
N ILE A 77 9.08 0.29 -5.93
CA ILE A 77 8.99 -1.16 -5.76
C ILE A 77 7.82 -1.74 -6.55
N LEU A 78 6.75 -0.97 -6.77
CA LEU A 78 5.53 -1.40 -7.45
C LEU A 78 5.69 -1.41 -8.98
N THR A 79 6.66 -2.19 -9.44
CA THR A 79 6.89 -2.44 -10.87
C THR A 79 6.27 -3.78 -11.27
N ASP A 80 5.96 -3.93 -12.55
CA ASP A 80 5.47 -5.20 -13.13
C ASP A 80 6.39 -6.39 -12.79
N GLU A 81 7.71 -6.19 -12.85
CA GLU A 81 8.70 -7.21 -12.51
C GLU A 81 8.60 -7.65 -11.05
N ASN A 82 8.55 -6.70 -10.10
CA ASN A 82 8.50 -7.01 -8.67
C ASN A 82 7.13 -7.57 -8.25
N LEU A 83 6.04 -7.05 -8.81
CA LEU A 83 4.69 -7.56 -8.55
C LEU A 83 4.56 -9.02 -9.01
N ASN A 84 5.09 -9.37 -10.18
CA ASN A 84 5.14 -10.75 -10.64
C ASN A 84 6.09 -11.61 -9.80
N LYS A 85 7.29 -11.11 -9.51
CA LYS A 85 8.32 -11.86 -8.77
C LYS A 85 7.86 -12.27 -7.37
N PHE A 86 7.08 -11.42 -6.70
CA PHE A 86 6.58 -11.67 -5.34
C PHE A 86 5.06 -11.84 -5.29
N LYS A 87 4.44 -12.28 -6.40
CA LYS A 87 2.99 -12.35 -6.60
C LYS A 87 2.21 -12.99 -5.45
N GLU A 88 2.72 -14.12 -4.95
CA GLU A 88 2.11 -14.91 -3.88
C GLU A 88 2.32 -14.33 -2.47
N LYS A 89 3.11 -13.27 -2.35
CA LYS A 89 3.44 -12.64 -1.06
C LYS A 89 2.68 -11.35 -0.83
N TRP A 90 2.41 -10.60 -1.90
CA TRP A 90 1.68 -9.34 -1.80
C TRP A 90 0.30 -9.52 -1.18
N ASN A 91 -0.07 -8.60 -0.29
CA ASN A 91 -1.45 -8.42 0.12
C ASN A 91 -2.14 -7.55 -0.93
N TRP A 92 -2.81 -8.20 -1.88
CA TRP A 92 -3.47 -7.54 -3.01
C TRP A 92 -4.58 -6.60 -2.61
N LYS A 93 -5.25 -6.85 -1.48
CA LYS A 93 -6.23 -5.93 -0.92
C LYS A 93 -5.56 -4.60 -0.52
N ASN A 94 -4.45 -4.67 0.21
CA ASN A 94 -3.70 -3.47 0.58
C ASN A 94 -3.08 -2.76 -0.63
N LEU A 95 -2.68 -3.48 -1.67
CA LEU A 95 -2.24 -2.88 -2.94
C LEU A 95 -3.39 -2.21 -3.69
N SER A 96 -4.61 -2.71 -3.58
CA SER A 96 -5.81 -2.13 -4.22
C SER A 96 -6.18 -0.76 -3.65
N ALA A 97 -5.74 -0.46 -2.42
CA ALA A 97 -5.88 0.84 -1.79
C ALA A 97 -4.77 1.85 -2.15
N ARG A 98 -3.92 1.54 -3.14
CA ARG A 98 -2.77 2.38 -3.51
C ARG A 98 -2.96 3.12 -4.81
N ASP A 99 -2.78 4.43 -4.75
CA ASP A 99 -2.80 5.33 -5.90
C ASP A 99 -1.86 4.87 -7.01
N GLU A 100 -0.66 4.41 -6.65
CA GLU A 100 0.33 3.94 -7.63
C GLU A 100 -0.09 2.66 -8.37
N ILE A 101 -1.14 1.99 -7.88
CA ILE A 101 -1.77 0.84 -8.52
C ILE A 101 -3.02 1.28 -9.29
N TYR A 102 -4.03 1.84 -8.62
CA TYR A 102 -5.34 2.06 -9.26
C TYR A 102 -5.33 3.18 -10.32
N ASN A 103 -4.44 4.17 -10.21
CA ASN A 103 -4.24 5.21 -11.24
C ASN A 103 -3.15 4.84 -12.27
N ASN A 104 -2.43 3.73 -12.09
CA ASN A 104 -1.51 3.20 -13.09
C ASN A 104 -2.18 2.13 -13.95
N TRP A 105 -2.96 2.55 -14.95
CA TRP A 105 -3.80 1.63 -15.73
C TRP A 105 -3.01 0.54 -16.45
N LYS A 106 -1.78 0.84 -16.91
CA LYS A 106 -0.88 -0.16 -17.52
C LYS A 106 -0.53 -1.28 -16.55
N LEU A 107 -0.37 -0.95 -15.27
CA LEU A 107 -0.09 -1.92 -14.21
C LEU A 107 -1.37 -2.63 -13.79
N LEU A 108 -2.45 -1.88 -13.58
CA LEU A 108 -3.76 -2.40 -13.19
C LEU A 108 -4.26 -3.46 -14.19
N ASP A 109 -4.17 -3.19 -15.50
CA ASP A 109 -4.54 -4.13 -16.59
C ASP A 109 -3.89 -5.51 -16.43
N LYS A 110 -2.66 -5.58 -15.94
CA LYS A 110 -1.90 -6.84 -15.80
C LYS A 110 -2.33 -7.66 -14.59
N PHE A 111 -2.93 -7.02 -13.60
CA PHE A 111 -3.24 -7.62 -12.31
C PHE A 111 -4.72 -7.49 -11.94
N VAL A 112 -5.60 -7.19 -12.90
CA VAL A 112 -7.05 -7.01 -12.73
C VAL A 112 -7.71 -8.13 -11.91
N ASP A 113 -7.30 -9.39 -12.13
CA ASP A 113 -7.87 -10.56 -11.45
C ASP A 113 -7.41 -10.71 -9.99
N MET A 114 -6.34 -10.02 -9.61
CA MET A 114 -5.78 -10.09 -8.26
C MET A 114 -6.34 -8.98 -7.36
N MET A 115 -6.87 -7.90 -7.94
CA MET A 115 -7.27 -6.70 -7.20
C MET A 115 -8.59 -6.86 -6.47
N ASP A 116 -8.70 -6.20 -5.32
CA ASP A 116 -9.96 -5.99 -4.62
C ASP A 116 -10.65 -4.75 -5.18
N TRP A 117 -11.52 -4.97 -6.16
CA TRP A 117 -12.25 -3.91 -6.84
C TRP A 117 -13.20 -3.13 -5.95
N ALA A 118 -13.63 -3.70 -4.82
CA ALA A 118 -14.43 -2.96 -3.86
C ALA A 118 -13.61 -1.88 -3.15
N ASP A 119 -12.36 -2.19 -2.81
CA ASP A 119 -11.43 -1.22 -2.22
C ASP A 119 -10.99 -0.21 -3.27
N ILE A 120 -10.75 -0.63 -4.53
CA ILE A 120 -10.36 0.29 -5.61
C ILE A 120 -11.37 1.43 -5.75
N ILE A 121 -12.67 1.11 -5.91
CA ILE A 121 -13.71 2.12 -6.18
C ILE A 121 -14.04 3.01 -4.98
N ASP A 122 -13.50 2.69 -3.80
CA ASP A 122 -13.65 3.47 -2.57
C ASP A 122 -12.39 4.29 -2.21
N ASN A 123 -11.40 4.34 -3.10
CA ASN A 123 -10.26 5.25 -2.98
C ASN A 123 -10.64 6.70 -3.30
N TRP A 124 -9.82 7.63 -2.81
CA TRP A 124 -10.19 9.06 -2.76
C TRP A 124 -10.18 9.78 -4.11
N ASP A 125 -9.29 9.41 -5.03
CA ASP A 125 -9.08 10.17 -6.25
C ASP A 125 -8.78 9.24 -7.43
N ILE A 126 -9.83 8.69 -8.04
CA ILE A 126 -9.71 7.90 -9.26
C ILE A 126 -9.67 8.86 -10.45
N GLU A 127 -8.51 8.94 -11.10
CA GLU A 127 -8.33 9.79 -12.28
C GLU A 127 -9.22 9.32 -13.43
N HIS A 128 -9.79 10.28 -14.17
CA HIS A 128 -10.62 9.98 -15.34
C HIS A 128 -11.77 9.01 -15.03
N ALA A 129 -12.56 9.34 -14.00
CA ALA A 129 -13.58 8.45 -13.42
C ALA A 129 -14.57 7.85 -14.45
N GLU A 130 -14.97 8.61 -15.47
CA GLU A 130 -15.88 8.12 -16.52
C GLU A 130 -15.20 7.04 -17.37
N GLU A 131 -14.00 7.34 -17.88
CA GLU A 131 -13.20 6.42 -18.68
C GLU A 131 -12.73 5.19 -17.87
N PHE A 132 -12.47 5.37 -16.58
CA PHE A 132 -12.15 4.29 -15.65
C PHE A 132 -13.30 3.28 -15.57
N VAL A 133 -14.55 3.76 -15.40
CA VAL A 133 -15.73 2.90 -15.38
C VAL A 133 -15.91 2.21 -16.73
N GLU A 134 -15.80 2.93 -17.84
CA GLU A 134 -15.94 2.33 -19.17
C GLU A 134 -14.96 1.18 -19.41
N ARG A 135 -13.70 1.37 -19.00
CA ARG A 135 -12.62 0.40 -19.15
C ARG A 135 -12.78 -0.83 -18.24
N TYR A 136 -13.16 -0.61 -16.98
CA TYR A 136 -13.12 -1.65 -15.95
C TYR A 136 -14.49 -2.11 -15.44
N GLN A 137 -15.60 -1.68 -16.05
CA GLN A 137 -16.98 -2.01 -15.67
C GLN A 137 -17.22 -3.49 -15.34
N GLN A 138 -16.56 -4.41 -16.05
CA GLN A 138 -16.76 -5.85 -15.84
C GLN A 138 -16.24 -6.36 -14.49
N TYR A 139 -15.32 -5.63 -13.86
CA TYR A 139 -14.75 -5.99 -12.56
C TYR A 139 -15.37 -5.24 -11.39
N ILE A 140 -16.05 -4.11 -11.65
CA ILE A 140 -16.61 -3.24 -10.62
C ILE A 140 -17.81 -3.93 -9.96
N PRO A 141 -17.80 -4.12 -8.61
CA PRO A 141 -18.94 -4.68 -7.90
C PRO A 141 -20.10 -3.68 -7.86
N LEU A 142 -21.08 -3.86 -8.75
CA LEU A 142 -22.23 -2.96 -8.90
C LEU A 142 -23.00 -2.72 -7.60
N ASN A 143 -23.08 -3.72 -6.72
CA ASN A 143 -23.76 -3.62 -5.42
C ASN A 143 -23.03 -2.71 -4.41
N LYS A 144 -21.76 -2.37 -4.65
CA LYS A 144 -20.98 -1.43 -3.84
C LYS A 144 -20.75 -0.08 -4.51
N LEU A 145 -20.92 -0.01 -5.84
CA LEU A 145 -20.65 1.19 -6.63
C LEU A 145 -21.41 2.41 -6.12
N GLN A 146 -22.73 2.31 -5.90
CA GLN A 146 -23.55 3.47 -5.51
C GLN A 146 -23.19 4.07 -4.13
N THR A 147 -22.44 3.34 -3.31
CA THR A 147 -21.98 3.80 -1.99
C THR A 147 -20.50 4.13 -1.97
N SER A 148 -19.82 4.09 -3.13
CA SER A 148 -18.38 4.28 -3.22
C SER A 148 -18.02 5.70 -3.62
N ARG A 149 -16.79 6.10 -3.32
CA ARG A 149 -16.25 7.42 -3.71
C ARG A 149 -16.22 7.65 -5.22
N LEU A 150 -15.97 6.60 -6.00
CA LEU A 150 -16.07 6.66 -7.45
C LEU A 150 -17.44 7.18 -7.90
N TRP A 151 -18.52 6.70 -7.28
CA TRP A 151 -19.87 7.14 -7.60
C TRP A 151 -20.12 8.59 -7.23
N ASP A 152 -19.67 9.02 -6.05
CA ASP A 152 -19.73 10.43 -5.66
C ASP A 152 -19.05 11.33 -6.71
N LYS A 153 -17.90 10.89 -7.24
CA LYS A 153 -17.17 11.62 -8.29
C LYS A 153 -17.93 11.67 -9.62
N LEU A 154 -18.54 10.56 -10.04
CA LEU A 154 -19.37 10.53 -11.25
C LEU A 154 -20.59 11.45 -11.13
N VAL A 155 -21.23 11.48 -9.96
CA VAL A 155 -22.37 12.36 -9.68
C VAL A 155 -21.94 13.83 -9.73
N GLU A 156 -20.80 14.17 -9.12
CA GLU A 156 -20.21 15.52 -9.19
C GLU A 156 -19.97 15.95 -10.64
N ASN A 157 -19.24 15.14 -11.41
CA ASN A 157 -18.97 15.40 -12.84
C ASN A 157 -20.27 15.61 -13.62
N LYS A 158 -21.28 14.77 -13.39
CA LYS A 158 -22.57 14.87 -14.10
C LYS A 158 -23.34 16.13 -13.71
N ALA A 159 -23.34 16.50 -12.44
CA ALA A 159 -23.96 17.73 -11.96
C ALA A 159 -23.32 18.97 -12.61
N GLU A 160 -21.99 19.01 -12.70
CA GLU A 160 -21.27 20.09 -13.39
C GLU A 160 -21.62 20.20 -14.87
N GLN A 161 -21.73 19.06 -15.59
CA GLN A 161 -22.14 19.04 -16.99
C GLN A 161 -23.54 19.64 -17.17
N LEU A 162 -24.51 19.21 -16.35
CA LEU A 162 -25.90 19.69 -16.42
C LEU A 162 -26.01 21.19 -16.13
N LEU A 163 -25.24 21.70 -15.16
CA LEU A 163 -25.19 23.13 -14.87
C LEU A 163 -24.66 23.93 -16.05
N LYS A 164 -23.57 23.47 -16.69
CA LYS A 164 -23.02 24.10 -17.91
C LYS A 164 -24.06 24.10 -19.02
N GLU A 165 -24.69 22.97 -19.32
CA GLU A 165 -25.73 22.87 -20.35
C GLU A 165 -26.88 23.85 -20.07
N THR A 166 -27.32 23.97 -18.82
CA THR A 166 -28.43 24.86 -18.45
C THR A 166 -28.07 26.34 -18.60
N ILE A 167 -26.83 26.73 -18.28
CA ILE A 167 -26.36 28.12 -18.36
C ILE A 167 -26.12 28.56 -19.81
N TYR A 168 -25.58 27.68 -20.66
CA TYR A 168 -25.22 28.01 -22.05
C TYR A 168 -26.34 27.72 -23.07
N SER A 169 -27.48 27.17 -22.64
CA SER A 169 -28.68 26.98 -23.48
C SER A 169 -29.64 28.19 -23.47
N ILE A 170 -29.19 29.34 -22.99
CA ILE A 170 -29.88 30.65 -23.01
C ILE A 170 -29.15 31.59 -23.96
#